data_AF-A0A1F3X8W4-F1
#
_entry.id   AF-A0A1F3X8W4-F1
#
_cell.length_a   1.000
_cell.length_b   1.000
_cell.length_c   1.000
_cell.angle_alpha   90.00
_cell.angle_beta   90.00
_cell.angle_gamma   90.00
#
_symmetry.space_group_name_H-M   'P 1'
#
loop_
_entity.id
_entity.type
_entity.pdbx_description
1 polymer ?
#
loop_
_entity_poly.entity_id
_entity_poly.type
_entity_poly.pdbx_seq_one_letter_code
_entity_poly.pdbx_strand_id
1 'polypeptide(L)'
;MISGISRGCLVIEAALASGSLITARLAAEQGREVFAIPGSIHSPLSKGCHALIKQGAKLVESAQDVLEEFRLNTVSSNDPNSSGATYGLLQYMGYDPCTIDALIQRTGLTAEAISAMLLVLELEGKVGNLPGGIYQRIS
;
A
#
# COMPACT_ATOMS: atom_id res chain seq x y z
N MET A 1 17.77 -5.10 -16.29
CA MET A 1 17.87 -3.93 -15.40
C MET A 1 16.57 -3.86 -14.60
N ILE A 2 16.59 -4.11 -13.30
CA ILE A 2 15.36 -4.17 -12.47
C ILE A 2 14.97 -2.78 -11.97
N SER A 3 15.96 -1.93 -11.68
CA SER A 3 15.78 -0.53 -11.21
C SER A 3 15.13 0.42 -12.23
N GLY A 4 15.20 0.12 -13.53
CA GLY A 4 14.74 1.04 -14.58
C GLY A 4 13.22 1.00 -14.82
N ILE A 5 12.56 -0.09 -14.42
CA ILE A 5 11.13 -0.35 -14.68
C ILE A 5 10.33 -0.30 -13.36
N SER A 6 11.00 -0.27 -12.20
CA SER A 6 10.35 -0.21 -10.90
C SER A 6 10.04 1.22 -10.47
N ARG A 7 8.92 1.40 -9.76
CA ARG A 7 8.57 2.69 -9.12
C ARG A 7 9.46 3.00 -7.91
N GLY A 8 10.03 1.97 -7.29
CA GLY A 8 11.03 2.06 -6.22
C GLY A 8 11.71 0.71 -5.99
N CYS A 9 12.61 0.65 -4.99
CA CYS A 9 13.38 -0.53 -4.63
C CYS A 9 13.34 -0.74 -3.11
N LEU A 10 12.94 -1.93 -2.65
CA LEU A 10 12.97 -2.33 -1.24
C LEU A 10 14.11 -3.31 -0.98
N VAL A 11 14.97 -2.98 -0.01
CA VAL A 11 16.08 -3.83 0.42
C VAL A 11 15.79 -4.40 1.80
N ILE A 12 15.70 -5.73 1.87
CA ILE A 12 15.33 -6.48 3.09
C ILE A 12 16.61 -6.87 3.86
N GLU A 13 17.57 -7.49 3.20
CA GLU A 13 18.85 -7.90 3.79
C GLU A 13 20.00 -7.67 2.81
N ALA A 14 20.99 -6.86 3.20
CA ALA A 14 22.15 -6.56 2.38
C ALA A 14 23.40 -6.35 3.23
N ALA A 15 24.41 -7.19 3.03
CA ALA A 15 25.76 -6.87 3.51
C ALA A 15 26.34 -5.66 2.77
N LEU A 16 27.33 -4.99 3.37
CA LEU A 16 28.03 -3.83 2.78
C LEU A 16 28.59 -4.07 1.37
N ALA A 17 28.94 -5.31 1.04
CA ALA A 17 29.48 -5.70 -0.27
C ALA A 17 28.43 -6.39 -1.17
N SER A 18 27.14 -6.27 -0.86
CA SER A 18 26.08 -6.92 -1.64
C SER A 18 25.87 -6.22 -2.98
N GLY A 19 25.77 -7.00 -4.06
CA GLY A 19 25.38 -6.49 -5.38
C GLY A 19 23.98 -5.83 -5.39
N SER A 20 23.13 -6.17 -4.42
CA SER A 20 21.82 -5.52 -4.23
C SER A 20 21.95 -4.03 -3.90
N LEU A 21 23.02 -3.62 -3.20
CA LEU A 21 23.27 -2.21 -2.87
C LEU A 21 23.59 -1.37 -4.10
N ILE A 22 24.24 -1.97 -5.11
CA ILE A 22 24.54 -1.30 -6.37
C ILE A 22 23.24 -0.95 -7.09
N THR A 23 22.29 -1.90 -7.12
CA THR A 23 20.96 -1.69 -7.73
C THR A 23 20.16 -0.63 -6.97
N ALA A 24 20.20 -0.66 -5.63
CA ALA A 24 19.53 0.34 -4.80
C ALA A 24 20.12 1.75 -5.01
N ARG A 25 21.45 1.86 -5.11
CA ARG A 25 22.13 3.13 -5.38
C ARG A 25 21.77 3.69 -6.77
N LEU A 26 21.83 2.84 -7.79
CA LEU A 26 21.42 3.22 -9.16
C LEU A 26 19.96 3.66 -9.21
N ALA A 27 19.08 3.06 -8.40
CA ALA A 27 17.68 3.47 -8.28
C ALA A 27 17.57 4.88 -7.67
N ALA A 28 18.29 5.15 -6.58
CA ALA A 28 18.33 6.49 -5.97
C ALA A 28 18.87 7.55 -6.96
N GLU A 29 19.92 7.24 -7.70
CA GLU A 29 20.51 8.13 -8.72
C GLU A 29 19.54 8.43 -9.88
N GLN A 30 18.61 7.50 -10.17
CA GLN A 30 17.54 7.69 -11.16
C GLN A 30 16.31 8.42 -10.60
N GLY A 31 16.38 8.93 -9.37
CA GLY A 31 15.25 9.57 -8.71
C GLY A 31 14.13 8.60 -8.34
N ARG A 32 14.45 7.31 -8.15
CA ARG A 32 13.51 6.31 -7.65
C ARG A 32 13.59 6.23 -6.13
N GLU A 33 12.45 5.91 -5.53
CA GLU A 33 12.36 5.74 -4.08
C GLU A 33 13.08 4.45 -3.67
N VAL A 34 13.95 4.58 -2.67
CA VAL A 34 14.69 3.45 -2.10
C VAL A 34 14.25 3.28 -0.65
N PHE A 35 13.87 2.06 -0.33
CA PHE A 35 13.39 1.65 0.98
C PHE A 35 14.32 0.60 1.56
N ALA A 36 14.53 0.64 2.86
CA ALA A 36 15.38 -0.31 3.55
C ALA A 36 14.77 -0.72 4.89
N ILE A 37 14.77 -2.03 5.15
CA ILE A 37 14.29 -2.59 6.40
C ILE A 37 15.42 -2.51 7.44
N PRO A 38 15.19 -1.90 8.61
CA PRO A 38 16.17 -1.87 9.68
C PRO A 38 16.34 -3.27 10.26
N GLY A 39 17.53 -3.56 10.79
CA GLY A 39 17.80 -4.86 11.42
C GLY A 39 18.80 -4.74 12.57
N SER A 40 19.17 -5.88 13.15
CA SER A 40 20.12 -5.89 14.27
C SER A 40 21.47 -5.29 13.87
N ILE A 41 21.99 -4.35 14.66
CA ILE A 41 23.32 -3.74 14.43
C ILE A 41 24.47 -4.76 14.46
N HIS A 42 24.25 -5.92 15.07
CA HIS A 42 25.21 -7.01 15.15
C HIS A 42 25.15 -7.94 13.93
N SER A 43 24.10 -7.85 13.11
CA SER A 43 23.98 -8.65 11.90
C SER A 43 24.80 -8.02 10.76
N PRO A 44 25.68 -8.79 10.09
CA PRO A 44 26.43 -8.30 8.94
C PRO A 44 25.54 -7.92 7.76
N LEU A 45 24.35 -8.54 7.64
CA LEU A 45 23.36 -8.29 6.59
C LEU A 45 22.51 -7.03 6.83
N SER A 46 22.53 -6.46 8.04
CA SER A 46 21.82 -5.21 8.33
C SER A 46 22.72 -3.98 8.10
N LYS A 47 24.05 -4.17 8.01
CA LYS A 47 25.00 -3.08 7.80
C LYS A 47 24.78 -2.35 6.46
N GLY A 48 24.41 -3.05 5.39
CA GLY A 48 24.11 -2.44 4.10
C GLY A 48 22.76 -1.71 4.11
N CYS A 49 21.74 -2.26 4.75
CA CYS A 49 20.46 -1.57 4.94
C CYS A 49 20.65 -0.26 5.73
N HIS A 50 21.41 -0.29 6.83
CA HIS A 50 21.72 0.92 7.59
C HIS A 50 22.54 1.94 6.80
N ALA A 51 23.45 1.49 5.93
CA ALA A 51 24.19 2.38 5.05
C ALA A 51 23.27 3.06 4.03
N LEU A 52 22.29 2.34 3.46
CA LEU A 52 21.28 2.93 2.57
C LEU A 52 20.42 3.96 3.31
N ILE A 53 19.97 3.65 4.52
CA ILE A 53 19.16 4.59 5.33
C ILE A 53 19.94 5.88 5.59
N LYS A 54 21.23 5.77 5.92
CA LYS A 54 22.11 6.94 6.09
C LYS A 54 22.34 7.75 4.81
N GLN A 55 22.19 7.11 3.64
CA GLN A 55 22.30 7.75 2.33
C GLN A 55 20.97 8.36 1.86
N GLY A 56 19.92 8.30 2.68
CA GLY A 56 18.61 8.87 2.36
C GLY A 56 17.57 7.84 1.90
N ALA A 57 17.85 6.53 1.97
CA ALA A 57 16.80 5.55 1.81
C ALA A 57 15.81 5.63 2.98
N LYS A 58 14.52 5.49 2.67
CA LYS A 58 13.46 5.52 3.67
C LYS A 58 13.49 4.24 4.49
N LEU A 59 13.49 4.40 5.81
CA LEU A 59 13.31 3.29 6.73
C LEU A 59 11.86 2.83 6.65
N VAL A 60 11.65 1.53 6.50
CA VAL A 60 10.32 0.90 6.49
C VAL A 60 10.31 -0.32 7.39
N GLU A 61 9.25 -0.44 8.19
CA GLU A 61 9.07 -1.51 9.15
C GLU A 61 7.93 -2.45 8.72
N SER A 62 7.04 -1.97 7.85
CA SER A 62 5.93 -2.74 7.28
C SER A 62 5.73 -2.48 5.80
N ALA A 63 5.08 -3.41 5.10
CA ALA A 63 4.64 -3.21 3.72
C ALA A 63 3.68 -2.03 3.60
N GLN A 64 2.94 -1.71 4.68
CA GLN A 64 2.05 -0.56 4.74
C GLN A 64 2.80 0.78 4.56
N ASP A 65 4.01 0.92 5.12
CA ASP A 65 4.80 2.15 5.02
C ASP A 65 5.23 2.41 3.57
N VAL A 66 5.58 1.35 2.84
CA VAL A 66 5.91 1.41 1.41
C VAL A 66 4.67 1.80 0.59
N LEU A 67 3.51 1.21 0.91
CA LEU A 67 2.25 1.52 0.23
C LEU A 67 1.79 2.95 0.50
N GLU A 68 1.95 3.44 1.73
CA GLU A 68 1.59 4.80 2.10
C GLU A 68 2.42 5.83 1.33
N GLU A 69 3.72 5.58 1.17
CA GLU A 69 4.59 6.48 0.38
C GLU A 69 4.21 6.51 -1.09
N PHE A 70 3.98 5.33 -1.68
CA PHE A 70 3.48 5.29 -3.05
C PHE A 70 2.10 5.90 -3.19
N ARG A 71 1.25 5.86 -2.14
CA ARG A 71 -0.06 6.51 -2.11
C ARG A 71 0.06 8.02 -2.06
N LEU A 72 0.96 8.59 -1.24
CA LEU A 72 1.24 10.03 -1.22
C LEU A 72 1.69 10.55 -2.60
N ASN A 73 2.44 9.73 -3.34
CA ASN A 73 2.83 10.04 -4.71
C ASN A 73 1.70 9.81 -5.74
N THR A 74 0.65 9.05 -5.41
CA THR A 74 -0.54 8.88 -6.29
C THR A 74 -1.71 9.79 -5.93
N VAL A 75 -1.75 10.42 -4.75
CA VAL A 75 -2.86 11.33 -4.35
C VAL A 75 -2.85 12.67 -5.08
N SER A 76 -1.92 12.90 -6.00
CA SER A 76 -2.11 13.90 -7.07
C SER A 76 -3.14 13.47 -8.13
N SER A 77 -3.63 12.24 -8.07
CA SER A 77 -4.76 11.72 -8.84
C SER A 77 -5.75 11.08 -7.87
N ASN A 78 -6.78 11.83 -7.52
CA ASN A 78 -7.96 11.37 -6.79
C ASN A 78 -8.77 10.38 -7.66
N ASP A 79 -8.18 9.24 -8.00
CA ASP A 79 -8.83 8.16 -8.73
C ASP A 79 -9.55 7.24 -7.73
N PRO A 80 -10.90 7.29 -7.62
CA PRO A 80 -11.68 6.43 -6.74
C PRO A 80 -11.63 4.94 -7.12
N ASN A 81 -10.87 4.57 -8.16
CA ASN A 81 -10.78 3.22 -8.70
C ASN A 81 -9.55 2.43 -8.23
N SER A 82 -8.83 2.92 -7.22
CA SER A 82 -7.74 2.15 -6.62
C SER A 82 -8.30 0.90 -5.93
N SER A 83 -8.17 -0.25 -6.59
CA SER A 83 -8.69 -1.55 -6.15
C SER A 83 -8.32 -1.92 -4.70
N GLY A 84 -7.24 -1.34 -4.15
CA GLY A 84 -6.86 -1.50 -2.75
C GLY A 84 -7.82 -0.89 -1.73
N ALA A 85 -8.54 0.18 -2.07
CA ALA A 85 -9.58 0.74 -1.21
C ALA A 85 -10.79 -0.23 -1.14
N THR A 86 -11.10 -0.89 -2.26
CA THR A 86 -12.21 -1.84 -2.39
C THR A 86 -12.04 -3.05 -1.47
N TYR A 87 -10.81 -3.56 -1.35
CA TYR A 87 -10.47 -4.61 -0.38
C TYR A 87 -10.59 -4.15 1.07
N GLY A 88 -10.24 -2.89 1.36
CA GLY A 88 -10.42 -2.30 2.69
C GLY A 88 -11.89 -2.23 3.08
N LEU A 89 -12.77 -1.78 2.17
CA LEU A 89 -14.21 -1.67 2.41
C LEU A 89 -14.83 -3.03 2.79
N LEU A 90 -14.45 -4.12 2.11
CA LEU A 90 -14.90 -5.49 2.41
C LEU A 90 -14.50 -5.98 3.80
N GLN A 91 -13.35 -5.52 4.32
CA GLN A 91 -12.93 -5.83 5.70
C GLN A 91 -13.75 -5.03 6.72
N TYR A 92 -14.04 -3.76 6.44
CA TYR A 92 -14.84 -2.90 7.34
C TYR A 92 -16.33 -3.25 7.37
N MET A 93 -16.89 -3.78 6.28
CA MET A 93 -18.28 -4.25 6.22
C MET A 93 -18.52 -5.51 7.08
N GLY A 94 -17.54 -6.40 7.19
CA GLY A 94 -17.74 -7.69 7.87
C GLY A 94 -18.86 -8.54 7.23
N TYR A 95 -19.58 -9.31 8.05
CA TYR A 95 -20.74 -10.12 7.63
C TYR A 95 -22.10 -9.52 8.06
N ASP A 96 -22.08 -8.36 8.72
CA ASP A 96 -23.26 -7.71 9.26
C ASP A 96 -23.86 -6.72 8.25
N PRO A 97 -25.20 -6.63 8.11
CA PRO A 97 -25.84 -5.65 7.24
C PRO A 97 -25.48 -4.21 7.63
N CYS A 98 -24.77 -3.50 6.75
CA CYS A 98 -24.32 -2.13 6.99
C CYS A 98 -24.95 -1.13 6.01
N THR A 99 -25.25 0.08 6.48
CA THR A 99 -25.68 1.19 5.64
C THR A 99 -24.48 1.97 5.08
N ILE A 100 -24.68 2.72 4.00
CA ILE A 100 -23.66 3.62 3.44
C ILE A 100 -23.15 4.60 4.51
N ASP A 101 -24.05 5.14 5.34
CA ASP A 101 -23.70 6.09 6.40
C ASP A 101 -22.77 5.50 7.46
N ALA A 102 -23.01 4.24 7.85
CA ALA A 102 -22.14 3.51 8.78
C ALA A 102 -20.75 3.26 8.18
N LEU A 103 -20.66 3.04 6.85
CA LEU A 103 -19.39 2.90 6.15
C LEU A 103 -18.65 4.23 6.04
N ILE A 104 -19.35 5.35 5.81
CA ILE A 104 -18.77 6.69 5.84
C ILE A 104 -18.14 6.95 7.21
N GLN A 105 -18.87 6.69 8.29
CA GLN A 105 -18.40 6.88 9.67
C GLN A 105 -17.18 6.01 10.01
N ARG A 106 -17.14 4.76 9.54
CA ARG A 106 -16.04 3.82 9.85
C ARG A 106 -14.80 4.02 8.99
N THR A 107 -14.98 4.37 7.72
CA THR A 107 -13.88 4.44 6.75
C THR A 107 -13.37 5.86 6.54
N GLY A 108 -14.14 6.88 6.91
CA GLY A 108 -13.83 8.28 6.65
C GLY A 108 -13.89 8.66 5.16
N LEU A 109 -14.40 7.77 4.30
CA LEU A 109 -14.54 8.01 2.86
C LEU A 109 -15.81 8.79 2.54
N THR A 110 -15.82 9.48 1.41
CA THR A 110 -17.01 10.20 0.92
C THR A 110 -18.08 9.23 0.43
N ALA A 111 -19.35 9.67 0.51
CA ALA A 111 -20.49 8.89 0.03
C ALA A 111 -20.34 8.46 -1.44
N GLU A 112 -19.76 9.32 -2.27
CA GLU A 112 -19.50 9.06 -3.69
C GLU A 112 -18.52 7.90 -3.90
N ALA A 113 -17.41 7.90 -3.16
CA ALA A 113 -16.41 6.84 -3.24
C ALA A 113 -17.00 5.49 -2.81
N ILE A 114 -17.73 5.47 -1.69
CA ILE A 114 -18.36 4.26 -1.16
C ILE A 114 -19.42 3.73 -2.14
N SER A 115 -20.25 4.60 -2.71
CA SER A 115 -21.26 4.20 -3.71
C SER A 115 -20.63 3.59 -4.95
N ALA A 116 -19.54 4.17 -5.47
CA ALA A 116 -18.83 3.63 -6.63
C ALA A 116 -18.20 2.25 -6.32
N MET A 117 -17.60 2.10 -5.14
CA MET A 117 -16.95 0.86 -4.72
C MET A 117 -17.95 -0.26 -4.45
N LEU A 118 -19.09 0.05 -3.83
CA LEU A 118 -20.18 -0.91 -3.61
C LEU A 118 -20.76 -1.42 -4.93
N LEU A 119 -20.92 -0.53 -5.92
CA LEU A 119 -21.39 -0.91 -7.25
C LEU A 119 -20.43 -1.87 -7.97
N VAL A 120 -19.12 -1.63 -7.87
CA VAL A 120 -18.11 -2.57 -8.41
C VAL A 120 -18.16 -3.92 -7.69
N LEU A 121 -18.32 -3.92 -6.37
CA LEU A 121 -18.40 -5.15 -5.56
C LEU A 121 -19.70 -5.94 -5.79
N GLU A 122 -20.79 -5.25 -6.07
CA GLU A 122 -22.07 -5.85 -6.49
C GLU A 122 -21.93 -6.52 -7.86
N LEU A 123 -21.30 -5.85 -8.82
CA LEU A 123 -20.98 -6.42 -10.13
C LEU A 123 -20.05 -7.64 -10.05
N GLU A 124 -19.09 -7.63 -9.12
CA GLU A 124 -18.22 -8.78 -8.83
C GLU A 124 -18.92 -9.90 -8.04
N GLY A 125 -20.16 -9.70 -7.57
CA GLY A 125 -20.89 -10.69 -6.78
C GLY A 125 -20.30 -10.93 -5.38
N LYS A 126 -19.59 -9.94 -4.81
CA LYS A 126 -19.01 -10.01 -3.45
C LYS A 126 -19.91 -9.35 -2.39
N VAL A 127 -20.78 -8.43 -2.80
CA VAL A 127 -21.74 -7.73 -1.94
C VAL A 127 -23.14 -7.85 -2.53
N GLY A 128 -24.14 -8.10 -1.69
CA GLY A 128 -25.56 -8.09 -2.01
C GLY A 128 -26.25 -6.84 -1.47
N ASN A 129 -27.12 -6.24 -2.29
CA ASN A 129 -27.97 -5.12 -1.91
C ASN A 129 -29.32 -5.65 -1.38
N LEU A 130 -29.68 -5.27 -0.16
CA LEU A 130 -30.98 -5.56 0.45
C LEU A 130 -31.91 -4.34 0.34
N PRO A 131 -33.23 -4.55 0.22
CA PRO A 131 -34.20 -3.46 0.19
C PRO A 131 -34.07 -2.60 1.46
N GLY A 132 -33.78 -1.31 1.29
CA GLY A 132 -33.52 -0.37 2.38
C GLY A 132 -32.17 0.36 2.32
N GLY A 133 -31.37 0.17 1.26
CA GLY A 133 -30.04 0.79 1.14
C GLY A 133 -29.00 0.15 2.06
N ILE A 134 -29.21 -1.14 2.35
CA ILE A 134 -28.41 -1.93 3.27
C ILE A 134 -27.59 -2.89 2.42
N TYR A 135 -26.28 -2.94 2.65
CA TYR A 135 -25.36 -3.78 1.92
C TYR A 135 -24.81 -4.88 2.84
N GLN A 136 -24.77 -6.11 2.33
CA GLN A 136 -24.23 -7.26 3.04
C GLN A 136 -23.20 -7.99 2.18
N ARG A 137 -22.10 -8.41 2.79
CA ARG A 137 -21.09 -9.23 2.11
C ARG A 137 -21.61 -10.66 1.93
N ILE A 138 -21.51 -11.18 0.71
CA ILE A 138 -22.02 -12.53 0.36
C ILE A 138 -20.91 -13.60 0.25
N SER A 139 -19.64 -13.23 0.45
CA SER A 139 -18.49 -14.15 0.47
C SER A 139 -17.51 -13.91 1.60
#